data_AF-A0A1H9SLG4-F1
#
_entry.id   AF-A0A1H9SLG4-F1
#
_cell.length_a   1.000
_cell.length_b   1.000
_cell.length_c   1.000
_cell.angle_alpha   90.00
_cell.angle_beta   90.00
_cell.angle_gamma   90.00
#
_symmetry.space_group_name_H-M   'P 1'
#
loop_
_entity.id
_entity.type
_entity.pdbx_description
1 polymer ?
#
loop_
_entity_poly.entity_id
_entity_poly.type
_entity_poly.pdbx_seq_one_letter_code
_entity_poly.pdbx_strand_id
1 'polypeptide(L)'
;MEKSVYTVRKRARKFKKLFEKISVNTLPWEINGTFYFLISYLKFSNLQGMAVLSDNKKEEAESDARKAHKPLFQFYRLMNHIHVTGKVRVSINDDFFTAPLALSEQVYSEALEEGHALIQSLYDKQTYFKNLYADFFAKLAELQKKGQPLTEEELELAIHTSASLEVLHYEIMRETAENTDCLNQWVKAMKEEELWDKLKQNHRVFYFQLLQNEENMRHELENLPVVKHKNPEKMLKLTKDKYRNFKDDIRKQELKDLRYPY
;
A
#
# COMPACT_ATOMS: atom_id res chain seq x y z
N MET A 1 -25.61 -5.35 -0.61
CA MET A 1 -24.43 -5.61 -1.46
C MET A 1 -24.31 -7.07 -1.93
N GLU A 2 -24.43 -8.08 -1.05
CA GLU A 2 -24.21 -9.49 -1.44
C GLU A 2 -25.11 -9.99 -2.58
N LYS A 3 -26.40 -9.61 -2.58
CA LYS A 3 -27.34 -9.94 -3.66
C LYS A 3 -26.86 -9.38 -5.01
N SER A 4 -26.41 -8.12 -5.04
CA SER A 4 -25.85 -7.48 -6.23
C SER A 4 -24.62 -8.23 -6.76
N VAL A 5 -23.66 -8.54 -5.88
CA VAL A 5 -22.45 -9.33 -6.23
C VAL A 5 -22.82 -10.71 -6.80
N TYR A 6 -23.81 -11.39 -6.21
CA TYR A 6 -24.29 -12.68 -6.71
C TYR A 6 -24.89 -12.56 -8.12
N THR A 7 -25.77 -11.57 -8.34
CA THR A 7 -26.39 -11.29 -9.66
C THR A 7 -25.33 -11.01 -10.72
N VAL A 8 -24.38 -10.12 -10.41
CA VAL A 8 -23.26 -9.75 -11.28
C VAL A 8 -22.40 -10.98 -11.59
N ARG A 9 -22.05 -11.79 -10.59
CA ARG A 9 -21.27 -13.02 -10.77
C ARG A 9 -21.97 -14.01 -11.69
N LYS A 10 -23.29 -14.17 -11.58
CA LYS A 10 -24.08 -15.04 -12.47
C LYS A 10 -24.05 -14.52 -13.91
N ARG A 11 -24.14 -13.20 -14.10
CA ARG A 11 -24.03 -12.58 -15.43
C ARG A 11 -22.63 -12.74 -16.03
N ALA A 12 -21.59 -12.53 -15.25
CA ALA A 12 -20.19 -12.65 -15.67
C ALA A 12 -19.83 -14.03 -16.25
N ARG A 13 -20.52 -15.10 -15.83
CA ARG A 13 -20.31 -16.47 -16.37
C ARG A 13 -20.49 -16.56 -17.89
N LYS A 14 -21.28 -15.68 -18.51
CA LYS A 14 -21.50 -15.66 -19.95
C LYS A 14 -20.27 -15.24 -20.77
N PHE A 15 -19.37 -14.47 -20.16
CA PHE A 15 -18.17 -13.92 -20.82
C PHE A 15 -16.88 -14.63 -20.40
N LYS A 16 -17.01 -15.67 -19.59
CA LYS A 16 -15.91 -16.48 -19.07
C LYS A 16 -15.50 -17.54 -20.08
N LYS A 17 -14.20 -17.68 -20.36
CA LYS A 17 -13.65 -18.77 -21.18
C LYS A 17 -13.37 -20.02 -20.33
N LEU A 18 -13.04 -21.13 -21.01
CA LEU A 18 -12.72 -22.40 -20.37
C LEU A 18 -11.52 -22.25 -19.40
N PHE A 19 -11.59 -22.92 -18.26
CA PHE A 19 -10.58 -22.90 -17.19
C PHE A 19 -10.29 -21.56 -16.50
N GLU A 20 -11.01 -20.50 -16.84
CA GLU A 20 -10.88 -19.24 -16.09
C GLU A 20 -11.61 -19.31 -14.73
N LYS A 21 -11.28 -18.41 -13.80
CA LYS A 21 -11.99 -18.10 -12.56
C LYS A 21 -12.53 -16.67 -12.67
N ILE A 22 -13.74 -16.45 -12.16
CA ILE A 22 -14.32 -15.10 -12.07
C ILE A 22 -14.01 -14.53 -10.70
N SER A 23 -13.40 -13.35 -10.67
CA SER A 23 -13.32 -12.50 -9.48
C SER A 23 -14.22 -11.29 -9.68
N VAL A 24 -15.13 -11.06 -8.74
CA VAL A 24 -15.99 -9.86 -8.73
C VAL A 24 -15.48 -8.98 -7.62
N ASN A 25 -15.05 -7.77 -7.97
CA ASN A 25 -14.67 -6.81 -6.95
C ASN A 25 -15.92 -6.26 -6.26
N THR A 26 -15.92 -6.23 -4.93
CA THR A 26 -17.15 -6.14 -4.12
C THR A 26 -17.66 -4.72 -3.90
N LEU A 27 -16.82 -3.70 -4.03
CA LEU A 27 -17.20 -2.30 -3.91
C LEU A 27 -17.53 -1.74 -5.31
N PRO A 28 -18.80 -1.43 -5.62
CA PRO A 28 -19.19 -0.92 -6.92
C PRO A 28 -18.88 0.57 -7.08
N TRP A 29 -19.08 1.09 -8.28
CA TRP A 29 -19.19 2.52 -8.56
C TRP A 29 -20.62 2.84 -8.98
N GLU A 30 -21.20 3.91 -8.48
CA GLU A 30 -22.59 4.29 -8.80
C GLU A 30 -22.63 5.33 -9.93
N ILE A 31 -23.50 5.11 -10.91
CA ILE A 31 -23.85 6.11 -11.93
C ILE A 31 -25.36 6.09 -12.09
N ASN A 32 -26.00 7.25 -11.89
CA ASN A 32 -27.45 7.44 -12.05
C ASN A 32 -28.29 6.40 -11.27
N GLY A 33 -27.93 6.09 -10.02
CA GLY A 33 -28.64 5.10 -9.20
C GLY A 33 -28.30 3.64 -9.50
N THR A 34 -27.45 3.36 -10.48
CA THR A 34 -27.07 2.00 -10.88
C THR A 34 -25.64 1.67 -10.43
N PHE A 35 -25.46 0.51 -9.78
CA PHE A 35 -24.14 0.05 -9.33
C PHE A 35 -23.43 -0.75 -10.41
N TYR A 36 -22.21 -0.34 -10.74
CA TYR A 36 -21.31 -1.00 -11.69
C TYR A 36 -20.14 -1.65 -10.97
N PHE A 37 -19.84 -2.89 -11.35
CA PHE A 37 -18.82 -3.72 -10.71
C PHE A 37 -17.73 -4.09 -11.72
N LEU A 38 -16.47 -4.01 -11.29
CA LEU A 38 -15.34 -4.49 -12.08
C LEU A 38 -15.15 -6.00 -11.87
N ILE A 39 -15.05 -6.72 -12.97
CA ILE A 39 -14.92 -8.18 -13.02
C ILE A 39 -13.59 -8.53 -13.65
N SER A 40 -12.86 -9.45 -13.02
CA SER A 40 -11.62 -10.02 -13.56
C SER A 40 -11.82 -11.49 -13.90
N TYR A 41 -11.39 -11.88 -15.10
CA TYR A 41 -11.30 -13.28 -15.52
C TYR A 41 -9.85 -13.73 -15.39
N LEU A 42 -9.58 -14.71 -14.54
CA LEU A 42 -8.23 -15.16 -14.19
C LEU A 42 -7.97 -16.59 -14.66
N LYS A 43 -6.80 -16.90 -15.20
CA LYS A 43 -6.36 -18.28 -15.51
C LYS A 43 -4.99 -18.50 -14.88
N PHE A 44 -4.86 -19.50 -14.00
CA PHE A 44 -3.65 -19.71 -13.20
C PHE A 44 -3.16 -18.42 -12.50
N SER A 45 -4.10 -17.68 -11.90
CA SER A 45 -3.85 -16.36 -11.25
C SER A 45 -3.46 -15.20 -12.18
N ASN A 46 -3.30 -15.43 -13.49
CA ASN A 46 -3.03 -14.37 -14.46
C ASN A 46 -4.32 -13.77 -15.01
N LEU A 47 -4.37 -12.44 -15.13
CA LEU A 47 -5.49 -11.72 -15.74
C LEU A 47 -5.61 -12.05 -17.23
N GLN A 48 -6.78 -12.50 -17.67
CA GLN A 48 -7.08 -12.87 -19.06
C GLN A 48 -8.10 -11.94 -19.72
N GLY A 49 -8.70 -11.05 -18.95
CA GLY A 49 -9.68 -10.09 -19.43
C GLY A 49 -10.52 -9.53 -18.29
N MET A 50 -11.30 -8.51 -18.60
CA MET A 50 -12.17 -7.85 -17.65
C MET A 50 -13.55 -7.58 -18.23
N ALA A 51 -14.49 -7.24 -17.35
CA ALA A 51 -15.79 -6.70 -17.72
C ALA A 51 -16.24 -5.69 -16.66
N VAL A 52 -17.09 -4.74 -17.06
CA VAL A 52 -17.84 -3.89 -16.13
C VAL A 52 -19.31 -4.19 -16.30
N LEU A 53 -19.93 -4.66 -15.22
CA LEU A 53 -21.33 -5.11 -15.22
C LEU A 53 -22.10 -4.40 -14.12
N SER A 54 -23.32 -3.99 -14.42
CA SER A 54 -24.25 -3.53 -13.40
C SER A 54 -24.89 -4.69 -12.63
N ASP A 55 -25.46 -4.41 -11.46
CA ASP A 55 -26.36 -5.35 -10.80
C ASP A 55 -27.79 -5.32 -11.36
N ASN A 56 -28.15 -4.29 -12.13
CA ASN A 56 -29.42 -4.17 -12.84
C ASN A 56 -29.24 -4.12 -14.37
N LYS A 57 -29.45 -5.26 -15.04
CA LYS A 57 -29.27 -5.36 -16.50
C LYS A 57 -30.21 -4.43 -17.30
N LYS A 58 -31.41 -4.15 -16.80
CA LYS A 58 -32.41 -3.37 -17.57
C LYS A 58 -32.05 -1.89 -17.66
N GLU A 59 -31.34 -1.39 -16.65
CA GLU A 59 -30.91 0.01 -16.53
C GLU A 59 -29.45 0.21 -16.96
N GLU A 60 -28.79 -0.85 -17.42
CA GLU A 60 -27.39 -0.81 -17.82
C GLU A 60 -27.22 -0.08 -19.17
N ALA A 61 -26.60 1.09 -19.13
CA ALA A 61 -26.13 1.78 -20.32
C ALA A 61 -24.65 1.45 -20.56
N GLU A 62 -24.29 1.09 -21.79
CA GLU A 62 -22.89 0.83 -22.17
C GLU A 62 -21.99 2.03 -21.85
N SER A 63 -22.44 3.25 -22.16
CA SER A 63 -21.69 4.46 -21.88
C SER A 63 -21.35 4.61 -20.40
N ASP A 64 -22.27 4.21 -19.52
CA ASP A 64 -22.10 4.34 -18.08
C ASP A 64 -21.18 3.23 -17.55
N ALA A 65 -21.29 2.00 -18.05
CA ALA A 65 -20.30 0.96 -17.75
C ALA A 65 -18.88 1.35 -18.18
N ARG A 66 -18.71 1.99 -19.35
CA ARG A 66 -17.41 2.53 -19.79
C ARG A 66 -16.93 3.69 -18.92
N LYS A 67 -17.82 4.58 -18.47
CA LYS A 67 -17.48 5.66 -17.51
C LYS A 67 -17.03 5.08 -16.16
N ALA A 68 -17.75 4.10 -15.63
CA ALA A 68 -17.43 3.43 -14.36
C ALA A 68 -16.10 2.67 -14.41
N HIS A 69 -15.68 2.18 -15.59
CA HIS A 69 -14.42 1.46 -15.75
C HIS A 69 -13.21 2.24 -15.20
N LYS A 70 -13.09 3.54 -15.51
CA LYS A 70 -11.91 4.33 -15.11
C LYS A 70 -11.69 4.36 -13.59
N PRO A 71 -12.63 4.88 -12.78
CA PRO A 71 -12.43 4.96 -11.34
C PRO A 71 -12.33 3.57 -10.69
N LEU A 72 -13.14 2.58 -11.15
CA LEU A 72 -13.03 1.21 -10.65
C LEU A 72 -11.65 0.60 -10.91
N PHE A 73 -11.16 0.68 -12.15
CA PHE A 73 -9.85 0.16 -12.51
C PHE A 73 -8.77 0.80 -11.65
N GLN A 74 -8.76 2.14 -11.58
CA GLN A 74 -7.75 2.87 -10.85
C GLN A 74 -7.76 2.51 -9.36
N PHE A 75 -8.93 2.54 -8.73
CA PHE A 75 -9.10 2.20 -7.32
C PHE A 75 -8.56 0.78 -7.01
N TYR A 76 -8.98 -0.23 -7.78
CA TYR A 76 -8.55 -1.61 -7.49
C TYR A 76 -7.06 -1.87 -7.77
N ARG A 77 -6.46 -1.15 -8.73
CA ARG A 77 -5.01 -1.20 -8.94
C ARG A 77 -4.24 -0.53 -7.81
N LEU A 78 -4.72 0.60 -7.29
CA LEU A 78 -4.15 1.27 -6.12
C LEU A 78 -4.30 0.44 -4.85
N MET A 79 -5.49 -0.12 -4.60
CA MET A 79 -5.73 -1.02 -3.47
C MET A 79 -4.78 -2.23 -3.47
N ASN A 80 -4.58 -2.85 -4.64
CA ASN A 80 -3.61 -3.95 -4.77
C ASN A 80 -2.17 -3.47 -4.54
N HIS A 81 -1.82 -2.28 -5.02
CA HIS A 81 -0.51 -1.69 -4.79
C HIS A 81 -0.27 -1.41 -3.30
N ILE A 82 -1.23 -0.80 -2.59
CA ILE A 82 -1.20 -0.60 -1.14
C ILE A 82 -1.01 -1.93 -0.42
N HIS A 83 -1.74 -2.98 -0.81
CA HIS A 83 -1.59 -4.30 -0.22
C HIS A 83 -0.16 -4.86 -0.41
N VAL A 84 0.37 -4.82 -1.63
CA VAL A 84 1.68 -5.39 -1.96
C VAL A 84 2.82 -4.60 -1.30
N THR A 85 2.82 -3.28 -1.41
CA THR A 85 3.85 -2.42 -0.81
C THR A 85 3.76 -2.41 0.72
N GLY A 86 2.54 -2.41 1.26
CA GLY A 86 2.32 -2.30 2.70
C GLY A 86 2.55 -3.59 3.48
N LYS A 87 2.12 -4.75 2.96
CA LYS A 87 2.03 -6.02 3.73
C LYS A 87 3.35 -6.43 4.40
N VAL A 88 4.47 -6.32 3.69
CA VAL A 88 5.79 -6.70 4.26
C VAL A 88 6.18 -5.74 5.38
N ARG A 89 5.97 -4.44 5.17
CA ARG A 89 6.38 -3.39 6.11
C ARG A 89 5.54 -3.38 7.38
N VAL A 90 4.23 -3.58 7.27
CA VAL A 90 3.37 -3.67 8.46
C VAL A 90 3.65 -4.90 9.32
N SER A 91 4.35 -5.91 8.77
CA SER A 91 4.74 -7.11 9.51
C SER A 91 6.00 -6.94 10.38
N ILE A 92 6.72 -5.81 10.26
CA ILE A 92 7.86 -5.49 11.12
C ILE A 92 7.34 -5.35 12.56
N ASN A 93 7.89 -6.11 13.50
CA ASN A 93 7.47 -6.09 14.90
C ASN A 93 7.91 -4.77 15.58
N ASP A 94 7.03 -4.15 16.35
CA ASP A 94 7.32 -2.92 17.11
C ASP A 94 8.41 -3.16 18.17
N ASP A 95 8.52 -4.38 18.69
CA ASP A 95 9.57 -4.79 19.64
C ASP A 95 11.00 -4.57 19.10
N PHE A 96 11.18 -4.52 17.78
CA PHE A 96 12.49 -4.20 17.18
C PHE A 96 12.93 -2.76 17.44
N PHE A 97 12.01 -1.87 17.79
CA PHE A 97 12.28 -0.47 18.13
C PHE A 97 12.04 -0.19 19.61
N THR A 98 10.93 -0.65 20.18
CA THR A 98 10.56 -0.32 21.56
C THR A 98 11.50 -0.93 22.60
N ALA A 99 11.97 -2.16 22.39
CA ALA A 99 12.90 -2.81 23.32
C ALA A 99 14.27 -2.11 23.41
N PRO A 100 14.96 -1.77 22.30
CA PRO A 100 16.21 -1.03 22.37
C PRO A 100 16.04 0.40 22.91
N LEU A 101 14.95 1.09 22.58
CA LEU A 101 14.63 2.40 23.17
C LEU A 101 14.51 2.29 24.69
N ALA A 102 13.66 1.37 25.19
CA ALA A 102 13.46 1.16 26.62
C ALA A 102 14.73 0.74 27.37
N LEU A 103 15.67 0.03 26.72
CA LEU A 103 16.96 -0.30 27.33
C LEU A 103 17.88 0.92 27.39
N SER A 104 17.95 1.71 26.33
CA SER A 104 18.79 2.92 26.30
C SER A 104 18.36 4.00 27.29
N GLU A 105 17.10 3.98 27.74
CA GLU A 105 16.60 4.88 28.80
C GLU A 105 17.02 4.45 30.22
N GLN A 106 17.51 3.23 30.41
CA GLN A 106 17.88 2.72 31.75
C GLN A 106 19.19 3.31 32.27
N VAL A 107 20.03 3.81 31.37
CA VAL A 107 21.34 4.37 31.68
C VAL A 107 21.46 5.70 30.97
N TYR A 108 21.79 6.76 31.70
CA TYR A 108 22.13 8.03 31.09
C TYR A 108 23.54 7.95 30.48
N SER A 109 23.63 8.00 29.16
CA SER A 109 24.89 8.01 28.42
C SER A 109 24.72 8.90 27.20
N GLU A 110 25.49 10.00 27.12
CA GLU A 110 25.45 10.93 25.97
C GLU A 110 25.75 10.20 24.65
N ALA A 111 26.57 9.14 24.70
CA ALA A 111 26.90 8.31 23.54
C ALA A 111 25.71 7.51 22.98
N LEU A 112 24.62 7.36 23.73
CA LEU A 112 23.40 6.68 23.30
C LEU A 112 22.35 7.62 22.70
N GLU A 113 22.45 8.93 22.97
CA GLU A 113 21.36 9.89 22.70
C GLU A 113 21.03 10.03 21.23
N GLU A 114 22.04 10.20 20.37
CA GLU A 114 21.83 10.39 18.93
C GLU A 114 21.21 9.13 18.27
N GLY A 115 21.70 7.95 18.63
CA GLY A 115 21.17 6.68 18.15
C GLY A 115 19.76 6.39 18.68
N HIS A 116 19.50 6.73 19.94
CA HIS A 116 18.16 6.66 20.52
C HIS A 116 17.18 7.54 19.72
N ALA A 117 17.54 8.80 19.47
CA ALA A 117 16.71 9.74 18.71
C ALA A 117 16.45 9.23 17.27
N LEU A 118 17.46 8.67 16.62
CA LEU A 118 17.32 8.04 15.31
C LEU A 118 16.35 6.85 15.34
N ILE A 119 16.51 5.92 16.29
CA ILE A 119 15.63 4.75 16.43
C ILE A 119 14.19 5.19 16.71
N GLN A 120 14.00 6.21 17.56
CA GLN A 120 12.68 6.80 17.84
C GLN A 120 12.07 7.40 16.57
N SER A 121 12.83 8.17 15.82
CA SER A 121 12.40 8.78 14.54
C SER A 121 11.98 7.73 13.50
N LEU A 122 12.73 6.62 13.40
CA LEU A 122 12.38 5.49 12.53
C LEU A 122 11.12 4.77 13.02
N TYR A 123 10.98 4.59 14.34
CA TYR A 123 9.81 3.97 14.95
C TYR A 123 8.54 4.78 14.72
N ASP A 124 8.60 6.10 14.86
CA ASP A 124 7.45 6.99 14.62
C ASP A 124 6.97 6.90 13.17
N LYS A 125 7.90 6.91 12.20
CA LYS A 125 7.58 6.74 10.78
C LYS A 125 7.00 5.36 10.48
N GLN A 126 7.56 4.31 11.06
CA GLN A 126 7.07 2.94 10.90
C GLN A 126 5.68 2.77 11.52
N THR A 127 5.41 3.40 12.67
CA THR A 127 4.09 3.42 13.32
C THR A 127 3.09 4.17 12.45
N TYR A 128 3.45 5.34 11.93
CA TYR A 128 2.58 6.10 11.04
C TYR A 128 2.28 5.32 9.74
N PHE A 129 3.27 4.63 9.18
CA PHE A 129 3.08 3.72 8.04
C PHE A 129 2.05 2.63 8.34
N LYS A 130 2.17 1.95 9.49
CA LYS A 130 1.23 0.91 9.93
C LYS A 130 -0.18 1.44 10.09
N ASN A 131 -0.34 2.59 10.74
CA ASN A 131 -1.64 3.22 10.95
C ASN A 131 -2.30 3.58 9.61
N LEU A 132 -1.57 4.23 8.72
CA LEU A 132 -2.08 4.60 7.40
C LEU A 132 -2.54 3.38 6.58
N TYR A 133 -1.79 2.28 6.63
CA TYR A 133 -2.19 1.02 5.99
C TYR A 133 -3.45 0.43 6.62
N ALA A 134 -3.51 0.37 7.95
CA ALA A 134 -4.64 -0.19 8.69
C ALA A 134 -5.93 0.64 8.48
N ASP A 135 -5.83 1.96 8.58
CA ASP A 135 -6.94 2.90 8.42
C ASP A 135 -7.59 2.79 7.03
N PHE A 136 -6.77 2.65 5.99
CA PHE A 136 -7.26 2.43 4.63
C PHE A 136 -8.15 1.18 4.55
N PHE A 137 -7.67 0.03 5.01
CA PHE A 137 -8.45 -1.22 4.94
C PHE A 137 -9.63 -1.24 5.92
N ALA A 138 -9.53 -0.54 7.06
CA ALA A 138 -10.65 -0.36 7.98
C ALA A 138 -11.79 0.43 7.31
N LYS A 139 -11.47 1.52 6.60
CA LYS A 139 -12.44 2.29 5.81
C LYS A 139 -13.11 1.44 4.72
N LEU A 140 -12.35 0.59 4.02
CA LEU A 140 -12.92 -0.30 3.00
C LEU A 140 -13.85 -1.37 3.59
N ALA A 141 -13.46 -1.94 4.74
CA ALA A 141 -14.30 -2.89 5.45
C ALA A 141 -15.61 -2.26 5.92
N GLU A 142 -15.56 -1.00 6.37
CA GLU A 142 -16.74 -0.23 6.76
C GLU A 142 -17.68 0.02 5.58
N LEU A 143 -17.15 0.47 4.43
CA LEU A 143 -17.94 0.66 3.20
C LEU A 143 -18.61 -0.64 2.75
N GLN A 144 -17.87 -1.74 2.77
CA GLN A 144 -18.40 -3.05 2.42
C GLN A 144 -19.53 -3.47 3.36
N LYS A 145 -19.36 -3.27 4.67
CA LYS A 145 -20.37 -3.59 5.70
C LYS A 145 -21.64 -2.75 5.52
N LYS A 146 -21.49 -1.46 5.20
CA LYS A 146 -22.60 -0.54 4.92
C LYS A 146 -23.22 -0.74 3.55
N GLY A 147 -22.55 -1.49 2.66
CA GLY A 147 -22.98 -1.68 1.28
C GLY A 147 -22.97 -0.37 0.48
N GLN A 148 -22.02 0.52 0.77
CA GLN A 148 -21.85 1.78 0.05
C GLN A 148 -20.97 1.58 -1.19
N PRO A 149 -21.24 2.30 -2.30
CA PRO A 149 -20.36 2.32 -3.44
C PRO A 149 -19.08 3.11 -3.13
N LEU A 150 -18.07 2.92 -3.97
CA LEU A 150 -16.92 3.81 -4.07
C LEU A 150 -17.37 5.16 -4.63
N THR A 151 -16.76 6.22 -4.11
CA THR A 151 -16.86 7.57 -4.64
C THR A 151 -15.48 8.13 -4.97
N GLU A 152 -15.43 9.38 -5.42
CA GLU A 152 -14.15 10.08 -5.64
C GLU A 152 -13.36 10.24 -4.33
N GLU A 153 -14.04 10.29 -3.17
CA GLU A 153 -13.38 10.37 -1.86
C GLU A 153 -12.54 9.12 -1.58
N GLU A 154 -13.09 7.93 -1.82
CA GLU A 154 -12.34 6.67 -1.68
C GLU A 154 -11.21 6.54 -2.70
N LEU A 155 -11.39 7.07 -3.91
CA LEU A 155 -10.34 7.07 -4.92
C LEU A 155 -9.19 7.99 -4.52
N GLU A 156 -9.46 9.21 -4.08
CA GLU A 156 -8.44 10.15 -3.59
C GLU A 156 -7.78 9.63 -2.31
N LEU A 157 -8.51 8.93 -1.44
CA LEU A 157 -7.94 8.21 -0.30
C LEU A 157 -6.95 7.14 -0.76
N ALA A 158 -7.30 6.30 -1.73
CA ALA A 158 -6.39 5.28 -2.27
C ALA A 158 -5.14 5.90 -2.92
N ILE A 159 -5.29 7.04 -3.61
CA ILE A 159 -4.18 7.81 -4.19
C ILE A 159 -3.27 8.34 -3.08
N HIS A 160 -3.86 8.97 -2.06
CA HIS A 160 -3.12 9.52 -0.92
C HIS A 160 -2.38 8.43 -0.15
N THR A 161 -3.06 7.35 0.23
CA THR A 161 -2.45 6.22 0.94
C THR A 161 -1.30 5.62 0.14
N SER A 162 -1.48 5.37 -1.17
CA SER A 162 -0.40 4.84 -2.02
C SER A 162 0.82 5.75 -2.03
N ALA A 163 0.61 7.05 -2.23
CA ALA A 163 1.70 8.02 -2.28
C ALA A 163 2.41 8.17 -0.93
N SER A 164 1.65 8.26 0.16
CA SER A 164 2.18 8.43 1.51
C SER A 164 2.97 7.20 1.97
N LEU A 165 2.51 5.96 1.67
CA LEU A 165 3.27 4.75 2.00
C LEU A 165 4.62 4.72 1.27
N GLU A 166 4.67 5.09 -0.01
CA GLU A 166 5.92 5.14 -0.77
C GLU A 166 6.87 6.23 -0.26
N VAL A 167 6.34 7.42 0.08
CA VAL A 167 7.15 8.50 0.66
C VAL A 167 7.70 8.09 2.02
N LEU A 168 6.90 7.52 2.91
CA LEU A 168 7.37 7.04 4.21
C LEU A 168 8.42 5.95 4.09
N HIS A 169 8.22 5.02 3.16
CA HIS A 169 9.21 3.99 2.83
C HIS A 169 10.53 4.63 2.39
N TYR A 170 10.48 5.58 1.45
CA TYR A 170 11.66 6.32 1.01
C TYR A 170 12.35 7.05 2.18
N GLU A 171 11.59 7.72 3.06
CA GLU A 171 12.14 8.45 4.19
C GLU A 171 12.81 7.53 5.21
N ILE A 172 12.17 6.42 5.58
CA ILE A 172 12.74 5.40 6.49
C ILE A 172 14.06 4.87 5.93
N MET A 173 14.08 4.49 4.64
CA MET A 173 15.28 3.96 4.01
C MET A 173 16.39 5.01 3.90
N ARG A 174 16.05 6.24 3.50
CA ARG A 174 17.00 7.34 3.37
C ARG A 174 17.62 7.65 4.72
N GLU A 175 16.80 7.83 5.74
CA GLU A 175 17.27 8.16 7.09
C GLU A 175 18.14 7.04 7.67
N THR A 176 17.79 5.77 7.45
CA THR A 176 18.63 4.64 7.86
C THR A 176 19.97 4.63 7.13
N ALA A 177 19.97 4.80 5.80
CA ALA A 177 21.19 4.77 4.99
C ALA A 177 22.11 5.97 5.28
N GLU A 178 21.55 7.16 5.47
CA GLU A 178 22.31 8.38 5.77
C GLU A 178 22.91 8.38 7.18
N ASN A 179 22.34 7.60 8.12
CA ASN A 179 22.75 7.58 9.52
C ASN A 179 23.25 6.21 9.99
N THR A 180 23.83 5.41 9.09
CA THR A 180 24.39 4.09 9.42
C THR A 180 25.56 4.20 10.41
N ASP A 181 26.39 5.24 10.31
CA ASP A 181 27.47 5.50 11.26
C ASP A 181 26.94 5.79 12.68
N CYS A 182 25.86 6.57 12.79
CA CYS A 182 25.19 6.84 14.07
C CYS A 182 24.67 5.54 14.71
N LEU A 183 24.00 4.68 13.93
CA LEU A 183 23.57 3.36 14.42
C LEU A 183 24.76 2.49 14.86
N ASN A 184 25.88 2.52 14.13
CA ASN A 184 27.06 1.74 14.48
C ASN A 184 27.69 2.23 15.80
N GLN A 185 27.75 3.55 16.00
CA GLN A 185 28.21 4.15 17.25
C GLN A 185 27.28 3.79 18.41
N TRP A 186 25.97 3.87 18.21
CA TRP A 186 24.98 3.44 19.20
C TRP A 186 25.12 1.97 19.58
N VAL A 187 25.35 1.06 18.62
CA VAL A 187 25.61 -0.36 18.91
C VAL A 187 26.88 -0.54 19.74
N LYS A 188 27.93 0.26 19.52
CA LYS A 188 29.15 0.22 20.34
C LYS A 188 28.87 0.70 21.76
N ALA A 189 28.21 1.85 21.91
CA ALA A 189 27.82 2.39 23.21
C ALA A 189 26.92 1.41 23.99
N MET A 190 25.94 0.78 23.35
CA MET A 190 25.10 -0.25 23.97
C MET A 190 25.91 -1.45 24.49
N LYS A 191 27.03 -1.80 23.85
CA LYS A 191 27.91 -2.87 24.32
C LYS A 191 28.77 -2.43 25.50
N GLU A 192 29.29 -1.20 25.45
CA GLU A 192 30.08 -0.60 26.54
C GLU A 192 29.26 -0.47 27.83
N GLU A 193 27.97 -0.14 27.70
CA GLU A 193 27.01 -0.05 28.82
C GLU A 193 26.38 -1.41 29.21
N GLU A 194 26.87 -2.53 28.64
CA GLU A 194 26.35 -3.89 28.88
C GLU A 194 24.83 -4.05 28.61
N LEU A 195 24.25 -3.18 27.78
CA LEU A 195 22.84 -3.20 27.39
C LEU A 195 22.58 -4.10 26.18
N TRP A 196 23.57 -4.24 25.30
CA TRP A 196 23.44 -4.98 24.03
C TRP A 196 23.03 -6.44 24.24
N ASP A 197 23.64 -7.13 25.21
CA ASP A 197 23.35 -8.55 25.46
C ASP A 197 22.02 -8.78 26.20
N LYS A 198 21.39 -7.71 26.70
CA LYS A 198 20.02 -7.74 27.23
C LYS A 198 18.98 -7.76 26.12
N LEU A 199 19.34 -7.40 24.88
CA LEU A 199 18.47 -7.55 23.71
C LEU A 199 18.33 -9.02 23.31
N LYS A 200 17.12 -9.40 22.91
CA LYS A 200 16.87 -10.71 22.29
C LYS A 200 17.73 -10.88 21.04
N GLN A 201 18.09 -12.12 20.71
CA GLN A 201 18.93 -12.44 19.56
C GLN A 201 18.39 -11.87 18.24
N ASN A 202 17.08 -11.95 18.02
CA ASN A 202 16.43 -11.42 16.82
C ASN A 202 16.52 -9.88 16.73
N HIS A 203 16.50 -9.16 17.86
CA HIS A 203 16.69 -7.70 17.86
C HIS A 203 18.11 -7.35 17.44
N ARG A 204 19.12 -8.03 18.01
CA ARG A 204 20.53 -7.84 17.63
C ARG A 204 20.75 -8.13 16.14
N VAL A 205 20.17 -9.21 15.62
CA VAL A 205 20.23 -9.56 14.19
C VAL A 205 19.59 -8.48 13.31
N PHE A 206 18.44 -7.93 13.70
CA PHE A 206 17.78 -6.85 12.95
C PHE A 206 18.71 -5.65 12.76
N TYR A 207 19.33 -5.14 13.82
CA TYR A 207 20.27 -4.01 13.72
C TYR A 207 21.55 -4.37 12.94
N PHE A 208 22.10 -5.57 13.11
CA PHE A 208 23.24 -6.00 12.29
C PHE A 208 22.90 -6.04 10.80
N GLN A 209 21.70 -6.49 10.44
CA GLN A 209 21.24 -6.49 9.06
C GLN A 209 21.03 -5.07 8.51
N LEU A 210 20.55 -4.13 9.32
CA LEU A 210 20.47 -2.72 8.91
C LEU A 210 21.86 -2.16 8.58
N LEU A 211 22.83 -2.39 9.46
CA LEU A 211 24.21 -1.92 9.28
C LEU A 211 24.92 -2.55 8.07
N GLN A 212 24.65 -3.83 7.78
CA GLN A 212 25.28 -4.55 6.67
C GLN A 212 24.69 -4.23 5.29
N ASN A 213 23.51 -3.60 5.23
CA ASN A 213 22.77 -3.38 3.99
C ASN A 213 22.80 -1.93 3.50
N GLU A 214 23.69 -1.07 4.00
CA GLU A 214 23.74 0.35 3.62
C GLU A 214 23.82 0.56 2.11
N GLU A 215 24.79 -0.08 1.43
CA GLU A 215 24.99 0.07 -0.01
C GLU A 215 23.75 -0.38 -0.81
N ASN A 216 23.15 -1.51 -0.40
CA ASN A 216 21.92 -2.02 -0.99
C ASN A 216 20.75 -1.04 -0.79
N MET A 217 20.61 -0.46 0.41
CA MET A 217 19.58 0.55 0.68
C MET A 217 19.78 1.80 -0.18
N ARG A 218 21.02 2.27 -0.36
CA ARG A 218 21.33 3.42 -1.23
C ARG A 218 20.97 3.13 -2.70
N HIS A 219 21.31 1.95 -3.20
CA HIS A 219 20.95 1.54 -4.56
C HIS A 219 19.43 1.37 -4.74
N GLU A 220 18.74 0.78 -3.75
CA GLU A 220 17.28 0.63 -3.80
C GLU A 220 16.56 1.99 -3.74
N LEU A 221 17.06 2.96 -2.97
CA LEU A 221 16.53 4.33 -2.92
C LEU A 221 16.48 4.98 -4.29
N GLU A 222 17.40 4.67 -5.21
CA GLU A 222 17.40 5.14 -6.59
C GLU A 222 16.21 4.67 -7.40
N ASN A 223 15.74 3.46 -7.10
CA ASN A 223 14.73 2.75 -7.87
C ASN A 223 13.32 2.83 -7.26
N LEU A 224 13.16 3.44 -6.08
CA LEU A 224 11.85 3.59 -5.45
C LEU A 224 10.90 4.43 -6.32
N PRO A 225 9.61 4.07 -6.40
CA PRO A 225 8.64 4.71 -7.28
C PRO A 225 8.14 6.07 -6.76
N VAL A 226 8.96 6.82 -6.03
CA VAL A 226 8.67 8.14 -5.46
C VAL A 226 9.20 9.26 -6.38
N VAL A 227 8.46 10.37 -6.47
CA VAL A 227 8.97 11.56 -7.17
C VAL A 227 9.81 12.39 -6.20
N LYS A 228 11.14 12.15 -6.21
CA LYS A 228 12.09 12.72 -5.24
C LYS A 228 12.10 14.25 -5.27
N HIS A 229 12.04 14.85 -4.08
CA HIS A 229 12.17 16.29 -3.88
C HIS A 229 12.74 16.57 -2.48
N LYS A 230 13.46 17.69 -2.29
CA LYS A 230 14.06 18.04 -0.98
C LYS A 230 13.02 18.28 0.12
N ASN A 231 11.91 18.94 -0.23
CA ASN A 231 10.78 19.16 0.66
C ASN A 231 9.81 17.95 0.65
N PRO A 232 9.52 17.32 1.80
CA PRO A 232 8.62 16.15 1.92
C PRO A 232 7.18 16.38 1.45
N GLU A 233 6.58 17.53 1.76
CA GLU A 233 5.20 17.84 1.33
C GLU A 233 5.10 17.91 -0.20
N LYS A 234 6.11 18.49 -0.85
CA LYS A 234 6.19 18.55 -2.32
C LYS A 234 6.47 17.17 -2.91
N MET A 235 7.28 16.34 -2.26
CA MET A 235 7.50 14.94 -2.64
C MET A 235 6.18 14.16 -2.63
N LEU A 236 5.40 14.30 -1.55
CA LEU A 236 4.07 13.70 -1.44
C LEU A 236 3.13 14.21 -2.54
N LYS A 237 3.04 15.52 -2.75
CA LYS A 237 2.19 16.11 -3.78
C LYS A 237 2.51 15.57 -5.17
N LEU A 238 3.78 15.59 -5.58
CA LEU A 238 4.21 15.09 -6.88
C LEU A 238 3.97 13.59 -7.04
N THR A 239 4.15 12.82 -5.96
CA THR A 239 3.88 11.38 -5.95
C THR A 239 2.37 11.12 -6.07
N LYS A 240 1.51 11.90 -5.41
CA LYS A 240 0.05 11.85 -5.62
C LYS A 240 -0.32 12.14 -7.07
N ASP A 241 0.27 13.17 -7.69
CA ASP A 241 0.02 13.51 -9.09
C ASP A 241 0.40 12.37 -10.05
N LYS A 242 1.48 11.64 -9.76
CA LYS A 242 1.83 10.40 -10.47
C LYS A 242 0.74 9.33 -10.30
N TYR A 243 0.22 9.13 -9.09
CA TYR A 243 -0.82 8.13 -8.82
C TYR A 243 -2.22 8.49 -9.34
N ARG A 244 -2.51 9.78 -9.59
CA ARG A 244 -3.74 10.21 -10.29
C ARG A 244 -3.85 9.66 -11.71
N ASN A 245 -2.72 9.35 -12.33
CA ASN A 245 -2.64 8.72 -13.65
C ASN A 245 -2.06 7.30 -13.59
N PHE A 246 -2.19 6.63 -12.43
CA PHE A 246 -1.58 5.32 -12.21
C PHE A 246 -2.03 4.30 -13.24
N LYS A 247 -1.08 3.82 -14.04
CA LYS A 247 -1.29 2.80 -15.08
C LYS A 247 -2.35 3.22 -16.13
N ASP A 248 -2.44 4.49 -16.49
CA ASP A 248 -3.43 4.99 -17.46
C ASP A 248 -3.30 4.32 -18.85
N ASP A 249 -2.09 4.00 -19.29
CA ASP A 249 -1.87 3.31 -20.57
C ASP A 249 -2.40 1.88 -20.53
N ILE A 250 -2.16 1.16 -19.42
CA ILE A 250 -2.73 -0.18 -19.20
C ILE A 250 -4.25 -0.09 -19.14
N ARG A 251 -4.80 0.91 -18.45
CA ARG A 251 -6.25 1.15 -18.41
C ARG A 251 -6.83 1.36 -19.80
N LYS A 252 -6.18 2.17 -20.66
CA LYS A 252 -6.63 2.44 -22.03
C LYS A 252 -6.60 1.17 -22.89
N GLN A 253 -5.57 0.34 -22.74
CA GLN A 253 -5.50 -0.94 -23.42
C GLN A 253 -6.59 -1.89 -22.93
N GLU A 254 -6.72 -2.05 -21.61
CA GLU A 254 -7.72 -2.92 -21.00
C GLU A 254 -9.17 -2.47 -21.28
N LEU A 255 -9.40 -1.16 -21.46
CA LEU A 255 -10.69 -0.63 -21.87
C LEU A 255 -11.09 -1.08 -23.29
N LYS A 256 -10.13 -1.20 -24.21
CA LYS A 256 -10.37 -1.71 -25.57
C LYS A 256 -10.62 -3.22 -25.57
N ASP A 257 -10.02 -3.92 -24.61
CA ASP A 257 -10.09 -5.38 -24.48
C ASP A 257 -11.16 -5.83 -23.46
N LEU A 258 -12.08 -4.94 -23.05
CA LEU A 258 -13.20 -5.33 -22.21
C LEU A 258 -14.05 -6.38 -22.91
N ARG A 259 -14.37 -7.44 -22.18
CA ARG A 259 -15.32 -8.46 -22.64
C ARG A 259 -16.77 -7.99 -22.56
N TYR A 260 -17.01 -6.94 -21.76
CA TYR A 260 -18.29 -6.27 -21.65
C TYR A 260 -18.14 -4.92 -20.91
N PRO A 261 -18.82 -3.84 -21.31
CA PRO A 261 -19.54 -3.74 -22.59
C PRO A 261 -18.57 -3.84 -23.78
N TYR A 262 -19.05 -4.36 -24.91
CA TYR A 262 -18.26 -4.56 -26.13
C TYR A 262 -18.05 -3.24 -26.85
#